data_AF-A0A9P4JR67-F1
#
_entry.id   AF-A0A9P4JR67-F1
#
_cell.length_a   1.000
_cell.length_b   1.000
_cell.length_c   1.000
_cell.angle_alpha   90.00
_cell.angle_beta   90.00
_cell.angle_gamma   90.00
#
_symmetry.space_group_name_H-M   'P 1'
#
loop_
_entity.id
_entity.type
_entity.pdbx_description
1 polymer ?
#
loop_
_entity_poly.entity_id
_entity_poly.type
_entity_poly.pdbx_seq_one_letter_code
_entity_poly.pdbx_strand_id
1 'polypeptide(L)'
;MTRMTSLFLRFSQLVSAAVVLGLMAHFLRQRYRYGVNGGPEGREVYSLALAALSIPFALYWMLHAARHTLHYPFDLIMSGAWFAAFGVLVRYLARQGCGTAFDWSGVNGVGKGSHCGQWRAAEAFSFISAILWLASAILNALTYHRKTADTAPHPHDETIETAPAGRPRRRWGRASGV
;
A
#
# COMPACT_ATOMS: atom_id res chain seq x y z
N MET A 1 -8.77 -14.56 10.47
CA MET A 1 -7.96 -13.38 10.84
C MET A 1 -7.43 -12.64 9.62
N THR A 2 -6.76 -13.31 8.67
CA THR A 2 -6.16 -12.68 7.46
C THR A 2 -7.12 -11.84 6.61
N ARG A 3 -8.41 -12.19 6.55
CA ARG A 3 -9.42 -11.43 5.78
C ARG A 3 -9.76 -10.08 6.40
N MET A 4 -9.89 -10.00 7.73
CA MET A 4 -10.18 -8.73 8.43
C MET A 4 -8.99 -7.78 8.33
N THR A 5 -7.77 -8.27 8.58
CA THR A 5 -6.55 -7.46 8.45
C THR A 5 -6.35 -6.95 7.03
N SER A 6 -6.62 -7.77 6.01
CA SER A 6 -6.60 -7.34 4.61
C SER A 6 -7.64 -6.25 4.32
N LEU A 7 -8.87 -6.39 4.83
CA LEU A 7 -9.92 -5.39 4.66
C LEU A 7 -9.54 -4.04 5.30
N PHE A 8 -9.02 -4.05 6.53
CA PHE A 8 -8.58 -2.83 7.22
C PHE A 8 -7.40 -2.14 6.51
N LEU A 9 -6.44 -2.91 5.99
CA LEU A 9 -5.35 -2.34 5.19
C LEU A 9 -5.87 -1.62 3.95
N ARG A 10 -6.79 -2.26 3.20
CA ARG A 10 -7.38 -1.67 1.98
C ARG A 10 -8.20 -0.42 2.29
N PHE A 11 -8.98 -0.45 3.36
CA PHE A 11 -9.71 0.72 3.83
C PHE A 11 -8.77 1.87 4.18
N SER A 12 -7.68 1.57 4.89
CA SER A 12 -6.68 2.57 5.27
C SER A 12 -5.98 3.18 4.05
N GLN A 13 -5.67 2.39 3.01
CA GLN A 13 -5.13 2.86 1.74
C GLN A 13 -6.10 3.83 1.03
N LEU A 14 -7.40 3.54 1.06
CA LEU A 14 -8.43 4.39 0.48
C LEU A 14 -8.52 5.73 1.21
N VAL A 15 -8.49 5.71 2.54
CA VAL A 15 -8.52 6.92 3.37
C VAL A 15 -7.30 7.78 3.09
N SER A 16 -6.09 7.21 3.08
CA SER A 16 -4.87 7.98 2.81
C SER A 16 -4.87 8.57 1.40
N ALA A 17 -5.31 7.80 0.40
CA ALA A 17 -5.44 8.27 -0.97
C ALA A 17 -6.45 9.41 -1.11
N ALA A 18 -7.62 9.30 -0.46
CA ALA A 18 -8.65 10.33 -0.48
C ALA A 18 -8.18 11.65 0.15
N VAL A 19 -7.43 11.57 1.26
CA VAL A 19 -6.83 12.76 1.91
C VAL A 19 -5.84 13.45 0.97
N VAL A 20 -4.92 12.70 0.35
CA VAL A 20 -3.94 13.28 -0.59
C VAL A 20 -4.63 13.85 -1.83
N LEU A 21 -5.64 13.15 -2.38
CA LEU A 21 -6.44 13.65 -3.50
C LEU A 21 -7.11 14.98 -3.17
N GLY A 22 -7.75 15.08 -2.00
CA GLY A 22 -8.44 16.29 -1.55
C GLY A 22 -7.49 17.47 -1.39
N LEU A 23 -6.31 17.24 -0.78
CA LEU A 23 -5.28 18.28 -0.61
C LEU A 23 -4.74 18.76 -1.97
N MET A 24 -4.36 17.84 -2.86
CA MET A 24 -3.83 18.19 -4.18
C MET A 24 -4.88 18.90 -5.05
N ALA A 25 -6.13 18.46 -5.00
CA ALA A 25 -7.23 19.11 -5.71
C ALA A 25 -7.51 20.52 -5.18
N HIS A 26 -7.39 20.73 -3.86
CA HIS A 26 -7.52 22.04 -3.25
C HIS A 26 -6.42 23.00 -3.75
N PHE A 27 -5.15 22.56 -3.76
CA PHE A 27 -4.03 23.36 -4.26
C PHE A 27 -4.19 23.71 -5.74
N LEU A 28 -4.61 22.75 -6.57
CA LEU A 28 -4.82 22.98 -7.98
C LEU A 28 -5.94 23.99 -8.24
N ARG A 29 -7.05 23.88 -7.50
CA ARG A 29 -8.17 24.84 -7.57
C ARG A 29 -7.74 26.23 -7.12
N GLN A 30 -6.94 26.32 -6.07
CA GLN A 30 -6.43 27.59 -5.57
C GLN A 30 -5.57 28.27 -6.62
N ARG A 31 -4.64 27.56 -7.27
CA ARG A 31 -3.83 28.14 -8.35
C ARG A 31 -4.63 28.56 -9.56
N TYR A 32 -5.61 27.75 -9.96
CA TYR A 32 -6.50 28.08 -11.08
C TYR A 32 -7.29 29.37 -10.82
N ARG A 33 -7.76 29.59 -9.58
CA ARG A 33 -8.54 30.78 -9.22
C ARG A 33 -7.71 32.04 -9.00
N TYR A 34 -6.52 31.93 -8.40
CA TYR A 34 -5.70 33.09 -8.03
C TYR A 34 -4.65 33.46 -9.09
N GLY A 35 -4.67 32.83 -10.27
CA GLY A 35 -3.87 33.25 -11.42
C GLY A 35 -2.37 33.29 -11.12
N VAL A 36 -1.88 32.36 -10.29
CA VAL A 36 -0.44 32.31 -9.98
C VAL A 36 0.27 31.94 -11.30
N ASN A 37 1.11 32.84 -11.80
CA ASN A 37 1.82 32.71 -13.08
C ASN A 37 2.75 31.49 -13.07
N GLY A 38 2.21 30.34 -13.46
CA GLY A 38 2.88 29.05 -13.48
C GLY A 38 1.79 27.98 -13.50
N GLY A 39 1.65 27.26 -14.62
CA GLY A 39 0.63 26.23 -14.79
C GLY A 39 0.69 25.11 -13.74
N PRO A 40 -0.15 24.07 -13.86
CA PRO A 40 -0.10 22.92 -12.96
C PRO A 40 1.32 22.37 -12.84
N GLU A 41 1.86 22.40 -11.64
CA GLU A 41 3.19 21.87 -11.37
C GLU A 41 3.16 20.35 -11.49
N GLY A 42 4.12 19.76 -12.21
CA GLY A 42 4.13 18.32 -12.50
C GLY A 42 4.04 17.43 -11.25
N ARG A 43 4.52 17.92 -10.10
CA ARG A 43 4.43 17.22 -8.80
C ARG A 43 3.00 17.06 -8.27
N GLU A 44 2.15 18.07 -8.47
CA GLU A 44 0.77 18.06 -7.98
C GLU A 44 -0.08 17.19 -8.86
N VAL A 45 0.09 17.32 -10.19
CA VAL A 45 -0.59 16.48 -11.15
C VAL A 45 -0.18 15.01 -10.96
N TYR A 46 1.10 14.74 -10.73
CA TYR A 46 1.59 13.40 -10.44
C TYR A 46 0.92 12.80 -9.19
N SER A 47 0.94 13.53 -8.07
CA SER A 47 0.39 13.05 -6.80
C SER A 47 -1.14 12.92 -6.86
N LEU A 48 -1.82 13.86 -7.54
CA LEU A 48 -3.26 13.83 -7.79
C LEU A 48 -3.65 12.63 -8.66
N ALA A 49 -2.93 12.39 -9.76
CA ALA A 49 -3.19 11.27 -10.66
C ALA A 49 -2.94 9.94 -9.96
N LEU A 50 -1.86 9.83 -9.18
CA LEU A 50 -1.57 8.64 -8.39
C LEU A 50 -2.66 8.37 -7.35
N ALA A 51 -3.11 9.40 -6.63
CA ALA A 51 -4.21 9.29 -5.69
C ALA A 51 -5.52 8.87 -6.39
N ALA A 52 -5.84 9.49 -7.53
CA ALA A 52 -7.03 9.18 -8.32
C ALA A 52 -7.03 7.75 -8.86
N LEU A 53 -5.88 7.21 -9.26
CA LEU A 53 -5.74 5.82 -9.67
C LEU A 53 -5.85 4.86 -8.49
N SER A 54 -5.26 5.20 -7.34
CA SER A 54 -5.24 4.30 -6.18
C SER A 54 -6.62 4.01 -5.58
N ILE A 55 -7.59 4.94 -5.69
CA ILE A 55 -8.96 4.77 -5.18
C ILE A 55 -9.72 3.63 -5.89
N PRO A 56 -9.90 3.63 -7.22
CA PRO A 56 -10.58 2.54 -7.92
C PRO A 56 -9.82 1.22 -7.77
N PHE A 57 -8.49 1.24 -7.69
CA PHE A 57 -7.73 0.01 -7.41
C PHE A 57 -8.04 -0.55 -6.02
N ALA A 58 -8.08 0.29 -4.98
CA ALA A 58 -8.44 -0.15 -3.63
C ALA A 58 -9.88 -0.69 -3.58
N LEU A 59 -10.83 -0.03 -4.26
CA LEU A 59 -12.23 -0.45 -4.35
C LEU A 59 -12.40 -1.75 -5.15
N TYR A 60 -11.76 -1.85 -6.31
CA TYR A 60 -11.79 -3.03 -7.16
C TYR A 60 -11.29 -4.25 -6.38
N TRP A 61 -10.21 -4.10 -5.62
CA TRP A 61 -9.67 -5.18 -4.81
C TRP A 61 -10.52 -5.55 -3.61
N MET A 62 -11.19 -4.58 -2.99
CA MET A 62 -12.14 -4.83 -1.91
C MET A 62 -13.29 -5.72 -2.41
N LEU A 63 -13.71 -5.55 -3.67
CA LEU A 63 -14.75 -6.36 -4.31
C LEU A 63 -14.23 -7.70 -4.85
N HIS A 64 -12.99 -7.75 -5.38
CA HIS A 64 -12.40 -8.93 -6.02
C HIS A 64 -11.58 -9.85 -5.10
N ALA A 65 -11.67 -9.69 -3.78
CA ALA A 65 -10.87 -10.41 -2.78
C ALA A 65 -10.99 -11.95 -2.80
N ALA A 66 -11.85 -12.53 -3.63
CA ALA A 66 -12.11 -13.97 -3.68
C ALA A 66 -11.33 -14.77 -4.74
N ARG A 67 -10.75 -14.17 -5.79
CA ARG A 67 -10.38 -14.95 -7.00
C ARG A 67 -8.97 -14.83 -7.57
N HIS A 68 -8.15 -13.84 -7.22
CA HIS A 68 -6.87 -13.66 -7.91
C HIS A 68 -5.69 -13.53 -6.94
N THR A 69 -4.74 -14.46 -7.07
CA THR A 69 -3.49 -14.52 -6.30
C THR A 69 -2.34 -13.76 -6.98
N LEU A 70 -2.58 -13.14 -8.14
CA LEU A 70 -1.61 -12.40 -8.99
C LEU A 70 -1.44 -10.92 -8.62
N HIS A 71 -1.74 -10.62 -7.38
CA HIS A 71 -2.13 -9.31 -6.92
C HIS A 71 -0.99 -8.61 -6.12
N TYR A 72 0.05 -9.37 -5.76
CA TYR A 72 1.21 -8.87 -5.02
C TYR A 72 2.13 -7.90 -5.80
N PRO A 73 2.40 -8.04 -7.13
CA PRO A 73 3.36 -7.15 -7.80
C PRO A 73 2.78 -5.76 -8.03
N PHE A 74 1.46 -5.67 -8.24
CA PHE A 74 0.76 -4.41 -8.38
C PHE A 74 0.82 -3.57 -7.10
N ASP A 75 0.59 -4.20 -5.95
CA ASP A 75 0.70 -3.53 -4.65
C ASP A 75 2.12 -2.98 -4.41
N LEU A 76 3.16 -3.71 -4.87
CA LEU A 76 4.55 -3.29 -4.77
C LEU A 76 4.86 -2.08 -5.66
N ILE A 77 4.37 -2.08 -6.90
CA ILE A 77 4.53 -0.94 -7.82
C ILE A 77 3.86 0.30 -7.24
N MET A 78 2.65 0.16 -6.68
CA MET A 78 1.96 1.28 -6.04
C MET A 78 2.72 1.80 -4.82
N SER A 79 3.29 0.93 -3.99
CA SER A 79 4.17 1.36 -2.89
C SER A 79 5.36 2.20 -3.40
N GLY A 80 6.04 1.73 -4.46
CA GLY A 80 7.12 2.48 -5.10
C GLY A 80 6.69 3.85 -5.64
N ALA A 81 5.51 3.93 -6.27
CA ALA A 81 4.94 5.19 -6.73
C ALA A 81 4.64 6.16 -5.57
N TRP A 82 4.10 5.66 -4.46
CA TRP A 82 3.86 6.48 -3.26
C TRP A 82 5.15 6.94 -2.58
N PHE A 83 6.21 6.13 -2.58
CA PHE A 83 7.54 6.56 -2.14
C PHE A 83 8.14 7.65 -3.05
N ALA A 84 7.95 7.54 -4.37
CA ALA A 84 8.36 8.59 -5.30
C ALA A 84 7.57 9.89 -5.06
N ALA A 85 6.27 9.82 -4.81
CA ALA A 85 5.45 10.96 -4.43
C ALA A 85 5.99 11.63 -3.16
N PHE A 86 6.26 10.85 -2.11
CA PHE A 86 6.89 11.35 -0.89
C PHE A 86 8.23 12.08 -1.18
N GLY A 87 9.14 11.48 -1.95
CA GLY A 87 10.42 12.10 -2.28
C GLY A 87 10.30 13.41 -3.04
N VAL A 88 9.34 13.50 -3.97
CA VAL A 88 9.04 14.74 -4.71
C VAL A 88 8.50 15.82 -3.77
N LEU A 89 7.63 15.46 -2.82
CA LEU A 89 7.04 16.39 -1.84
C LEU A 89 8.11 16.93 -0.87
N VAL A 90 8.98 16.06 -0.34
CA VAL A 90 10.09 16.48 0.55
C VAL A 90 11.02 17.48 -0.14
N ARG A 91 11.42 17.20 -1.39
CA ARG A 91 12.28 18.11 -2.16
C ARG A 91 11.60 19.45 -2.46
N TYR A 92 10.27 19.47 -2.55
CA TYR A 92 9.51 20.70 -2.70
C TYR A 92 9.48 21.49 -1.40
N LEU A 93 9.21 20.83 -0.28
CA LEU A 93 9.08 21.47 1.02
C LEU A 93 10.39 22.13 1.49
N ALA A 94 11.51 21.45 1.24
CA ALA A 94 12.85 21.99 1.49
C ALA A 94 13.14 23.27 0.67
N ARG A 95 12.64 23.35 -0.57
CA ARG A 95 12.84 24.53 -1.44
C ARG A 95 11.95 25.71 -1.06
N GLN A 96 10.79 25.47 -0.46
CA GLN A 96 9.83 26.51 -0.07
C GLN A 96 10.10 27.10 1.33
N GLY A 97 11.18 26.71 2.00
CA GLY A 97 11.50 27.20 3.35
C GLY A 97 10.51 26.75 4.42
N CYS A 98 9.76 25.67 4.14
CA CYS A 98 8.74 25.09 5.02
C CYS A 98 9.29 24.09 6.06
N GLY A 99 10.62 23.94 6.11
CA GLY A 99 11.31 22.95 6.95
C GLY A 99 11.53 21.61 6.23
N THR A 100 12.20 20.68 6.90
CA THR A 100 12.40 19.30 6.41
C THR A 100 11.38 18.34 7.03
N ALA A 101 11.23 17.16 6.45
CA ALA A 101 10.33 16.10 6.93
C ALA A 101 10.44 15.81 8.44
N PHE A 102 11.64 15.97 9.00
CA PHE A 102 11.98 15.67 10.39
C PHE A 102 12.23 16.93 11.23
N ASP A 103 11.99 18.12 10.67
CA ASP A 103 12.13 19.36 11.40
C ASP A 103 10.85 19.66 12.19
N TRP A 104 10.88 19.27 13.47
CA TRP A 104 9.85 19.55 14.45
C TRP A 104 10.07 20.88 15.18
N SER A 105 11.09 21.68 14.84
CA SER A 105 11.36 22.97 15.50
C SER A 105 10.21 24.00 15.35
N GLY A 106 9.22 23.72 14.50
CA GLY A 106 8.05 24.56 14.25
C GLY A 106 6.72 24.08 14.86
N VAL A 107 6.67 23.04 15.71
CA VAL A 107 5.38 22.68 16.38
C VAL A 107 4.84 23.75 17.33
N ASN A 108 5.67 24.73 17.73
CA ASN A 108 5.25 25.90 18.50
C ASN A 108 4.89 27.12 17.62
N GLY A 109 4.95 26.97 16.29
CA GLY A 109 4.76 28.04 15.32
C GLY A 109 3.45 27.89 14.56
N VAL A 110 2.34 28.21 15.20
CA VAL A 110 1.00 28.49 14.61
C VAL A 110 1.04 29.66 13.58
N GLY A 111 2.23 30.13 13.16
CA GLY A 111 2.46 31.39 12.45
C GLY A 111 2.99 31.31 11.01
N LYS A 112 3.23 30.13 10.41
CA LYS A 112 3.64 30.04 8.99
C LYS A 112 2.52 29.54 8.06
N GLY A 113 1.36 30.19 8.10
CA GLY A 113 0.28 30.06 7.10
C GLY A 113 -0.36 28.68 6.94
N SER A 114 -1.68 28.62 6.74
CA SER A 114 -2.42 27.38 6.47
C SER A 114 -1.82 26.51 5.35
N HIS A 115 -1.11 27.13 4.39
CA HIS A 115 -0.51 26.47 3.25
C HIS A 115 0.60 25.49 3.62
N CYS A 116 1.56 25.87 4.49
CA CYS A 116 2.71 25.03 4.81
C CYS A 116 2.30 23.75 5.57
N GLY A 117 1.31 23.87 6.48
CA GLY A 117 0.76 22.73 7.22
C GLY A 117 0.04 21.73 6.31
N GLN A 118 -0.70 22.20 5.31
CA GLN A 118 -1.38 21.33 4.34
C GLN A 118 -0.38 20.52 3.49
N TRP A 119 0.75 21.12 3.10
CA TRP A 119 1.81 20.41 2.37
C TRP A 119 2.50 19.34 3.22
N ARG A 120 2.77 19.64 4.49
CA ARG A 120 3.30 18.65 5.46
C ARG A 120 2.35 17.50 5.70
N ALA A 121 1.04 17.79 5.77
CA ALA A 121 0.04 16.74 5.88
C ALA A 121 0.08 15.82 4.65
N ALA A 122 0.07 16.40 3.44
CA ALA A 122 0.13 15.61 2.20
C ALA A 122 1.39 14.73 2.11
N GLU A 123 2.53 15.22 2.59
CA GLU A 123 3.78 14.46 2.69
C GLU A 123 3.63 13.24 3.63
N ALA A 124 3.15 13.45 4.85
CA ALA A 124 2.97 12.39 5.83
C ALA A 124 1.98 11.32 5.37
N PHE A 125 0.84 11.72 4.80
CA PHE A 125 -0.15 10.77 4.29
C PHE A 125 0.36 9.98 3.07
N SER A 126 1.24 10.57 2.26
CA SER A 126 1.89 9.86 1.15
C SER A 126 2.84 8.75 1.66
N PHE A 127 3.60 9.03 2.72
CA PHE A 127 4.46 8.04 3.37
C PHE A 127 3.66 6.90 4.03
N ILE A 128 2.58 7.23 4.74
CA ILE A 128 1.67 6.24 5.33
C ILE A 128 1.08 5.37 4.22
N SER A 129 0.62 5.97 3.13
CA SER A 129 0.11 5.24 1.97
C SER A 129 1.16 4.26 1.42
N ALA A 130 2.41 4.70 1.23
CA ALA A 130 3.50 3.85 0.74
C ALA A 130 3.72 2.60 1.60
N ILE A 131 3.68 2.76 2.93
CA ILE A 131 3.80 1.66 3.90
C ILE A 131 2.57 0.75 3.84
N LEU A 132 1.36 1.31 3.76
CA LEU A 132 0.13 0.52 3.69
C LEU A 132 0.08 -0.34 2.42
N TRP A 133 0.52 0.19 1.28
CA TRP A 133 0.66 -0.58 0.03
C TRP A 133 1.74 -1.66 0.15
N LEU A 134 2.88 -1.36 0.78
CA LEU A 134 3.95 -2.33 1.02
C LEU A 134 3.51 -3.48 1.94
N ALA A 135 2.87 -3.15 3.06
CA ALA A 135 2.36 -4.14 4.01
C ALA A 135 1.33 -5.06 3.34
N SER A 136 0.50 -4.53 2.44
CA SER A 136 -0.43 -5.33 1.64
C SER A 136 0.32 -6.26 0.69
N ALA A 137 1.34 -5.77 -0.01
CA ALA A 137 2.16 -6.59 -0.91
C ALA A 137 2.82 -7.75 -0.15
N ILE A 138 3.39 -7.50 1.03
CA ILE A 138 4.03 -8.50 1.88
C ILE A 138 3.01 -9.55 2.33
N LEU A 139 1.85 -9.13 2.86
CA LEU A 139 0.82 -10.08 3.30
C LEU A 139 0.33 -10.96 2.14
N ASN A 140 0.14 -10.37 0.96
CA ASN A 140 -0.27 -11.10 -0.24
C ASN A 140 0.81 -12.08 -0.73
N ALA A 141 2.08 -11.66 -0.75
CA ALA A 141 3.21 -12.51 -1.11
C ALA A 141 3.37 -13.69 -0.14
N LEU A 142 3.33 -13.44 1.17
CA LEU A 142 3.40 -14.50 2.19
C LEU A 142 2.27 -15.51 2.04
N THR A 143 1.06 -15.05 1.74
CA THR A 143 -0.10 -15.93 1.53
C THR A 143 0.05 -16.75 0.25
N TYR A 144 0.62 -16.17 -0.81
CA TYR A 144 0.92 -16.87 -2.06
C TYR A 144 1.96 -17.97 -1.85
N HIS A 145 3.11 -17.64 -1.25
CA HIS A 145 4.19 -18.59 -0.99
C HIS A 145 3.74 -19.77 -0.11
N ARG A 146 2.87 -19.53 0.89
CA ARG A 146 2.28 -20.60 1.70
C ARG A 146 1.44 -21.57 0.86
N LYS A 147 0.59 -21.05 -0.05
CA LYS A 147 -0.21 -21.89 -0.95
C LYS A 147 0.67 -22.72 -1.90
N THR A 148 1.75 -22.13 -2.43
CA THR A 148 2.68 -22.84 -3.31
C THR A 148 3.43 -23.94 -2.56
N ALA A 149 3.83 -23.70 -1.31
CA ALA A 149 4.49 -24.72 -0.47
C ALA A 149 3.55 -25.89 -0.14
N ASP A 150 2.27 -25.62 0.15
CA ASP A 150 1.25 -26.67 0.39
C ASP A 150 0.89 -27.46 -0.88
N THR A 151 1.14 -26.90 -2.07
CA THR A 151 0.87 -27.54 -3.38
C THR A 151 2.11 -28.23 -3.96
N ALA A 152 3.24 -28.23 -3.24
CA ALA A 152 4.39 -29.02 -3.66
C ALA A 152 3.96 -30.50 -3.80
N PRO A 153 4.22 -31.16 -4.95
CA PRO A 153 3.82 -32.54 -5.15
C PRO A 153 4.37 -33.40 -4.02
N HIS A 154 3.48 -34.09 -3.30
CA HIS A 154 3.89 -35.26 -2.54
C HIS A 154 4.55 -36.20 -3.57
N PRO A 155 5.81 -36.66 -3.39
CA PRO A 155 6.43 -37.60 -4.30
C PRO A 155 5.69 -38.93 -4.16
N HIS A 156 4.64 -39.09 -4.97
CA HIS A 156 3.98 -40.36 -5.17
C HIS A 156 4.29 -40.81 -6.58
N ASP A 157 5.21 -41.79 -6.62
CA ASP A 157 5.08 -43.00 -7.41
C ASP A 157 5.62 -42.97 -8.86
N GLU A 158 6.92 -43.28 -9.00
CA GLU A 158 7.49 -43.79 -10.27
C GLU A 158 8.53 -44.90 -10.04
N THR A 159 8.41 -45.68 -8.96
CA THR A 159 9.20 -46.92 -8.78
C THR A 159 8.39 -48.02 -8.10
N ILE A 160 7.44 -48.61 -8.83
CA ILE A 160 6.95 -49.97 -8.54
C ILE A 160 6.91 -50.75 -9.84
N GLU A 161 8.08 -51.20 -10.29
CA GLU A 161 8.21 -52.53 -10.88
C GLU A 161 8.90 -53.42 -9.83
N THR A 162 8.20 -54.47 -9.39
CA THR A 162 8.62 -55.57 -8.49
C THR A 162 8.75 -55.28 -6.98
N ALA A 163 7.75 -55.74 -6.18
CA ALA A 163 7.92 -56.64 -5.01
C ALA A 163 6.70 -56.59 -4.06
N PRO A 164 6.29 -57.71 -3.42
CA PRO A 164 4.96 -57.86 -2.84
C PRO A 164 4.86 -57.50 -1.35
N ALA A 165 3.61 -57.20 -0.97
CA ALA A 165 2.95 -57.46 0.32
C ALA A 165 3.65 -57.04 1.64
N GLY A 166 3.08 -56.00 2.26
CA GLY A 166 2.82 -56.00 3.69
C GLY A 166 3.55 -54.93 4.52
N ARG A 167 2.79 -53.93 5.01
CA ARG A 167 2.88 -53.41 6.39
C ARG A 167 1.70 -52.46 6.69
N PRO A 168 1.08 -52.50 7.88
CA PRO A 168 -0.10 -51.69 8.18
C PRO A 168 0.29 -50.24 8.53
N ARG A 169 -0.36 -49.27 7.87
CA ARG A 169 -0.27 -47.84 8.21
C ARG A 169 -0.84 -47.59 9.61
N ARG A 170 0.02 -47.26 10.58
CA ARG A 170 -0.40 -46.72 11.89
C ARG A 170 -1.00 -45.32 11.71
N ARG A 171 -2.32 -45.25 11.83
CA ARG A 171 -3.11 -44.01 11.92
C ARG A 171 -2.99 -43.45 13.33
N TRP A 172 -2.22 -42.38 13.52
CA TRP A 172 -2.19 -41.64 14.79
C TRP A 172 -3.37 -40.67 14.82
N GLY A 173 -4.40 -41.04 15.57
CA GLY A 173 -5.52 -40.17 15.93
C GLY A 173 -5.10 -39.17 17.01
N ARG A 174 -5.45 -37.91 16.80
CA ARG A 174 -5.34 -36.82 17.77
C ARG A 174 -6.53 -36.96 18.74
N ALA A 175 -6.27 -37.30 20.00
CA ALA A 175 -7.26 -37.27 21.07
C ALA A 175 -6.84 -36.24 22.12
N SER A 176 -7.82 -35.41 22.47
CA SER A 176 -7.76 -34.22 23.31
C SER A 176 -7.34 -34.51 24.76
N GLY A 177 -6.52 -33.64 25.33
CA GLY A 177 -6.24 -33.60 26.77
C GLY A 177 -7.01 -32.44 27.41
N VAL A 178 -7.92 -32.84 28.31
CA VAL A 178 -8.47 -32.19 29.54
C VAL A 178 -8.69 -30.68 29.52
#